data_AF-A0A392UYH1-F1
#
_entry.id   AF-A0A392UYH1-F1
#
_cell.length_a   1.000
_cell.length_b   1.000
_cell.length_c   1.000
_cell.angle_alpha   90.00
_cell.angle_beta   90.00
_cell.angle_gamma   90.00
#
_symmetry.space_group_name_H-M   'P 1'
#
loop_
_entity.id
_entity.type
_entity.pdbx_description
1 polymer ?
#
loop_
_entity_poly.entity_id
_entity_poly.type
_entity_poly.pdbx_seq_one_letter_code
_entity_poly.pdbx_strand_id
1 'polypeptide(L)' 'MPAPKTEKEVRGFLGRLNYIARFISHITATCEPIFKLLRKDQAIEWNKDCQRAFDKIKEYLQEPPILT' A
#
# COMPACT_ATOMS: atom_id res chain seq x y z
N MET A 1 3.39 6.36 -10.63
CA MET A 1 4.20 5.40 -9.83
C MET A 1 4.02 4.01 -10.44
N PRO A 2 5.10 3.33 -10.83
CA PRO A 2 5.03 1.91 -11.21
C PRO A 2 4.65 1.07 -10.00
N ALA A 3 4.01 -0.08 -10.23
CA ALA A 3 3.72 -1.03 -9.16
C ALA A 3 5.04 -1.56 -8.59
N PRO A 4 5.24 -1.51 -7.27
CA PRO A 4 6.48 -1.98 -6.66
C PRO A 4 6.59 -3.49 -6.88
N LYS A 5 7.63 -3.92 -7.61
CA LYS A 5 7.89 -5.34 -7.90
C LYS A 5 8.86 -5.96 -6.90
N THR A 6 9.48 -5.12 -6.08
CA THR A 6 10.60 -5.50 -5.20
C THR A 6 10.25 -5.20 -3.75
N GLU A 7 10.63 -6.08 -2.82
CA GLU A 7 10.41 -5.90 -1.37
C GLU A 7 10.92 -4.54 -0.86
N LYS A 8 12.05 -4.04 -1.41
CA LYS A 8 12.58 -2.70 -1.11
C LYS A 8 11.62 -1.57 -1.49
N GLU A 9 10.99 -1.66 -2.66
CA GLU A 9 10.03 -0.65 -3.12
C GLU A 9 8.74 -0.74 -2.29
N VAL A 10 8.29 -1.94 -1.95
CA VAL A 10 7.13 -2.16 -1.07
C VAL A 10 7.39 -1.61 0.33
N ARG A 11 8.58 -1.84 0.92
CA ARG A 11 8.97 -1.24 2.22
C ARG A 11 9.01 0.28 2.17
N GLY A 12 9.61 0.85 1.12
CA GLY A 12 9.64 2.31 0.94
C GLY A 12 8.24 2.91 0.76
N PHE A 13 7.37 2.21 0.03
CA PHE A 13 5.98 2.59 -0.14
C PHE A 13 5.20 2.49 1.16
N LEU A 14 5.31 1.38 1.90
CA LEU A 14 4.67 1.20 3.21
C LEU A 14 5.12 2.25 4.23
N GLY A 15 6.39 2.68 4.20
CA GLY A 15 6.86 3.77 5.06
C GLY A 15 6.12 5.08 4.80
N ARG A 16 5.94 5.44 3.52
CA ARG A 16 5.13 6.59 3.11
C ARG A 16 3.65 6.37 3.41
N LEU A 17 3.15 5.17 3.16
CA LEU A 17 1.79 4.77 3.46
C LEU A 17 1.46 4.95 4.93
N ASN A 18 2.33 4.52 5.84
CA ASN A 18 2.09 4.59 7.28
C ASN A 18 1.94 6.05 7.75
N TYR A 19 2.62 6.98 7.08
CA TYR A 19 2.41 8.41 7.30
C TYR A 19 1.00 8.84 6.88
N ILE A 20 0.48 8.37 5.75
CA ILE A 20 -0.81 8.77 5.21
C ILE A 20 -1.97 7.94 5.80
N ALA A 21 -1.66 6.77 6.35
CA ALA A 21 -2.61 5.82 6.90
C ALA A 21 -3.39 6.39 8.07
N ARG A 22 -2.82 7.37 8.78
CA ARG A 22 -3.50 8.15 9.81
C ARG A 22 -4.70 8.95 9.27
N PHE A 23 -4.71 9.27 7.97
CA PHE A 23 -5.75 10.06 7.30
C PHE A 23 -6.75 9.19 6.54
N ILE A 24 -6.43 7.91 6.29
CA ILE A 24 -7.28 7.00 5.51
C ILE A 24 -7.81 5.92 6.44
N SER A 25 -9.01 6.16 6.98
CA SER A 25 -9.77 5.13 7.68
C SER A 25 -9.91 3.91 6.76
N HIS A 26 -9.60 2.70 7.26
CA HIS A 26 -9.62 1.42 6.52
C HIS A 26 -8.45 1.11 5.56
N ILE A 27 -7.39 1.92 5.53
CA ILE A 27 -6.21 1.57 4.72
C ILE A 27 -5.53 0.29 5.20
N THR A 28 -5.58 -0.01 6.50
CA THR A 28 -4.95 -1.21 7.09
C THR A 28 -5.57 -2.49 6.52
N ALA A 29 -6.89 -2.52 6.33
CA ALA A 29 -7.59 -3.64 5.71
C ALA A 29 -7.26 -3.77 4.22
N THR A 30 -7.14 -2.64 3.52
CA THR A 30 -6.76 -2.62 2.10
C THR A 30 -5.30 -3.05 1.90
N CYS A 31 -4.41 -2.69 2.83
CA CYS A 31 -2.98 -3.00 2.77
C CYS A 31 -2.63 -4.34 3.41
N GLU A 32 -3.58 -5.04 4.01
CA GLU A 32 -3.38 -6.39 4.56
C GLU A 32 -2.69 -7.35 3.59
N PRO A 33 -3.08 -7.47 2.29
CA PRO A 33 -2.36 -8.28 1.32
C PRO A 33 -0.92 -7.79 1.06
N ILE A 34 -0.68 -6.48 1.11
CA ILE A 34 0.66 -5.87 0.95
C ILE A 34 1.53 -6.14 2.19
N PHE A 35 0.95 -6.17 3.38
CA PHE A 35 1.65 -6.54 4.62
C PHE A 35 1.99 -8.04 4.65
N LYS A 36 1.10 -8.91 4.13
CA LYS A 36 1.38 -10.35 3.97
C LYS A 36 2.55 -10.59 3.02
N LEU A 37 2.64 -9.83 1.93
CA LEU A 37 3.79 -9.82 1.01
C LEU A 37 5.14 -9.46 1.67
N LEU A 38 5.10 -8.69 2.76
CA LEU A 38 6.29 -8.24 3.47
C LEU A 38 6.74 -9.19 4.59
N ARG A 39 5.94 -10.23 4.90
CA ARG A 39 6.34 -11.23 5.88
C ARG A 39 7.46 -12.08 5.30
N LYS A 40 8.54 -12.17 6.06
CA LYS A 40 9.87 -12.72 5.73
C LYS A 40 9.90 -14.20 5.30
N ASP A 41 8.73 -14.84 5.15
CA ASP A 41 8.56 -16.28 4.93
C ASP A 41 7.64 -16.62 3.75
N GLN A 42 7.08 -15.63 3.05
CA GLN A 42 6.19 -15.86 1.91
C GLN A 42 6.87 -15.42 0.61
N ALA A 43 6.73 -16.21 -0.45
CA ALA A 43 7.07 -15.77 -1.80
C ALA A 43 6.36 -14.44 -2.08
N ILE A 44 7.10 -13.45 -2.59
CA ILE A 44 6.54 -12.14 -2.93
C ILE A 44 5.71 -12.29 -4.21
N GLU A 45 4.55 -12.92 -4.09
CA GLU A 45 3.60 -13.06 -5.18
C GLU A 45 2.74 -11.81 -5.25
N TRP A 46 3.17 -10.88 -6.09
CA TRP A 46 2.43 -9.65 -6.38
C TRP A 46 1.12 -10.00 -7.12
N ASN A 47 0.08 -10.26 -6.34
CA ASN A 47 -1.24 -10.64 -6.83
C ASN A 47 -2.10 -9.43 -7.21
N LYS A 48 -3.20 -9.69 -7.91
CA LYS A 48 -4.19 -8.67 -8.31
C LYS A 48 -4.73 -7.89 -7.11
N ASP A 49 -4.91 -8.54 -5.95
CA ASP A 49 -5.32 -7.89 -4.71
C ASP A 49 -4.28 -6.86 -4.21
N CYS A 50 -2.99 -7.17 -4.34
CA CYS A 50 -1.90 -6.26 -3.97
C CYS A 50 -1.84 -5.05 -4.90
N GLN A 51 -2.05 -5.28 -6.21
CA GLN A 51 -2.19 -4.23 -7.20
C GLN A 51 -3.41 -3.34 -6.90
N ARG A 52 -4.56 -3.93 -6.57
CA ARG A 52 -5.82 -3.23 -6.27
C ARG A 52 -5.70 -2.39 -5.00
N ALA A 53 -5.01 -2.93 -3.99
CA ALA A 53 -4.68 -2.20 -2.78
C ALA A 53 -3.78 -1.00 -3.07
N PHE A 54 -2.71 -1.22 -3.85
CA PHE A 54 -1.80 -0.15 -4.28
C PHE A 54 -2.52 0.95 -5.07
N ASP A 55 -3.41 0.57 -5.97
CA ASP A 55 -4.16 1.50 -6.81
C ASP A 55 -5.14 2.33 -6.00
N LYS A 56 -5.90 1.71 -5.07
CA LYS A 56 -6.74 2.44 -4.10
C LYS A 56 -5.96 3.48 -3.33
N ILE A 57 -4.80 3.10 -2.78
CA ILE A 57 -3.95 4.02 -2.01
C ILE A 57 -3.50 5.18 -2.88
N LYS A 58 -3.08 4.88 -4.11
CA LYS A 58 -2.65 5.89 -5.07
C LYS A 58 -3.79 6.84 -5.43
N GLU A 59 -5.00 6.34 -5.59
CA GLU A 59 -6.22 7.12 -5.81
C GLU A 59 -6.49 8.07 -4.62
N TYR A 60 -6.43 7.56 -3.37
CA TYR A 60 -6.50 8.39 -2.16
C TYR A 60 -5.38 9.44 -2.05
N LEU A 61 -4.19 9.13 -2.59
CA LEU A 61 -3.06 10.07 -2.63
C LEU A 61 -3.25 11.15 -3.70
N GLN A 62 -3.95 10.82 -4.79
CA GLN A 62 -4.33 11.76 -5.84
C GLN A 62 -5.51 12.64 -5.44
N GLU A 63 -6.43 12.12 -4.63
CA GLU A 63 -7.53 12.85 -4.02
C GLU A 63 -7.36 12.91 -2.50
N PRO A 64 -6.41 13.72 -1.99
CA PRO A 64 -6.36 13.98 -0.56
C PRO A 64 -7.68 14.65 -0.17
N PRO A 65 -8.41 14.15 0.84
CA PRO A 65 -9.52 14.90 1.40
C PRO A 65 -8.92 16.22 1.87
N ILE A 66 -9.33 17.32 1.22
CA ILE A 66 -9.01 18.66 1.66
C ILE A 66 -9.37 18.76 3.14
N LEU A 67 -8.35 18.78 4.01
CA LEU A 67 -8.49 19.17 5.40
C LEU A 67 -8.87 20.65 5.39
N THR A 68 -10.18 20.92 5.31
CA THR A 68 -10.76 22.21 5.67
C THR A 68 -10.87 22.29 7.18
#